data_AF-A0A8C1LH35-F1
#
_entry.id   AF-A0A8C1LH35-F1
#
_cell.length_a   1.000
_cell.length_b   1.000
_cell.length_c   1.000
_cell.angle_alpha   90.00
_cell.angle_beta   90.00
_cell.angle_gamma   90.00
#
_symmetry.space_group_name_H-M   'P 1'
#
loop_
_entity.id
_entity.type
_entity.pdbx_description
1 polymer ?
#
loop_
_entity_poly.entity_id
_entity_poly.type
_entity_poly.pdbx_seq_one_letter_code
_entity_poly.pdbx_strand_id
1 'polypeptide(L)'
;MKIVFSILLFLFIMKGVLGVDPDKVKTVIEGGSLTLQTNFTEMQKDGLIEWLVNDTSIATINKRTGKVEYIDNALMMMFSGRLNLDHTGFLTIWNIRIKHSIEYKVGSMSSAGIKSNMFKVIVKESPLKSVEDKDEIKVLSATKGSSKTLHTETELQEHDLILWRFGAEGSLIAKSYTEDSHTSFYDGDDGRFRGRLEMDSKTGSLTITHLETEHTGEFRLKIYSDRRIVFKRFIVTVSVPGLSTGVIAGICVGVLLLVAAAVTSGVVIYFRHKISELKKLIPKISERLDQLPKISKDLEQLLKLFKQLSEISEKKESPKINEKELVKISEKLMKMSDVCEKELPKISEHLEKLREEKISERLREISEKLKEMCKYYRVL
;
A
#
# COMPACT_ATOMS: atom_id res chain seq x y z
N MET A 1 23.34 32.61 62.52
CA MET A 1 24.33 32.93 61.46
C MET A 1 23.82 32.58 60.06
N LYS A 2 23.34 31.36 59.77
CA LYS A 2 22.81 31.02 58.43
C LYS A 2 21.65 31.90 57.94
N ILE A 3 20.61 32.09 58.76
CA ILE A 3 19.45 32.94 58.40
C ILE A 3 19.91 34.38 58.12
N VAL A 4 20.78 34.93 58.96
CA VAL A 4 21.35 36.28 58.76
C VAL A 4 22.19 36.36 57.48
N PHE A 5 22.94 35.31 57.15
CA PHE A 5 23.70 35.20 55.90
C PHE A 5 22.78 35.11 54.68
N SER A 6 21.79 34.22 54.65
CA SER A 6 20.87 34.13 53.50
C SER A 6 20.11 35.44 53.31
N ILE A 7 19.75 36.15 54.40
CA ILE A 7 19.13 37.48 54.31
C ILE A 7 20.13 38.52 53.75
N LEU A 8 21.37 38.57 54.24
CA LEU A 8 22.39 39.51 53.73
C LEU A 8 22.73 39.23 52.26
N LEU A 9 22.88 37.95 51.91
CA LEU A 9 23.18 37.51 50.56
C LEU A 9 22.02 37.80 49.62
N PHE A 10 20.78 37.51 50.03
CA PHE A 10 19.58 37.88 49.27
C PHE A 10 19.53 39.39 49.02
N LEU A 11 19.77 40.22 50.05
CA LEU A 11 19.83 41.68 49.89
C LEU A 11 20.97 42.14 48.95
N PHE A 12 22.10 41.43 48.94
CA PHE A 12 23.25 41.74 48.08
C PHE A 12 23.03 41.30 46.63
N ILE A 13 22.43 40.13 46.42
CA ILE A 13 22.04 39.61 45.10
C ILE A 13 20.98 40.51 44.47
N MET A 14 20.00 41.00 45.23
CA MET A 14 18.95 41.89 44.73
C MET A 14 19.45 43.31 44.40
N LYS A 15 20.53 43.77 45.05
CA LYS A 15 21.16 45.08 44.78
C LYS A 15 22.17 45.06 43.62
N GLY A 16 22.54 43.88 43.11
CA GLY A 16 23.56 43.71 42.09
C GLY A 16 23.04 43.91 40.67
N VAL A 17 23.12 45.15 40.18
CA VAL A 17 23.18 45.48 38.75
C VAL A 17 24.45 44.86 38.17
N LEU A 18 24.35 43.78 37.40
CA LEU A 18 25.40 43.37 36.46
C LEU A 18 24.75 42.71 35.24
N GLY A 19 24.99 43.29 34.07
CA GLY A 19 24.61 42.69 32.79
C GLY A 19 25.11 41.25 32.71
N VAL A 20 24.28 40.38 32.13
CA VAL A 20 24.63 38.99 31.87
C VAL A 20 25.87 38.98 30.97
N ASP A 21 27.01 38.67 31.55
CA ASP A 21 28.23 38.37 30.84
C ASP A 21 27.98 37.14 29.93
N PRO A 22 28.22 37.23 28.61
CA PRO A 22 27.95 36.15 27.67
C PRO A 22 28.64 34.82 28.04
N ASP A 23 29.78 34.86 28.75
CA ASP A 23 30.49 33.65 29.22
C ASP A 23 29.72 32.83 30.27
N LYS A 24 28.65 33.41 30.82
CA LYS A 24 27.81 32.81 31.85
C LYS A 24 26.56 32.11 31.31
N VAL A 25 26.34 32.13 29.99
CA VAL A 25 25.33 31.29 29.34
C VAL A 25 25.92 29.89 29.14
N LYS A 26 25.33 28.88 29.78
CA LYS A 26 25.76 27.48 29.65
C LYS A 26 24.73 26.70 28.84
N THR A 27 25.17 26.13 27.71
CA THR A 27 24.33 25.27 26.87
C THR A 27 24.74 23.82 27.06
N VAL A 28 23.77 22.93 27.28
CA VAL A 28 24.01 21.49 27.46
C VAL A 28 22.92 20.68 26.77
N ILE A 29 23.26 19.48 26.33
CA ILE A 29 22.30 18.55 25.75
C ILE A 29 21.57 17.79 26.87
N GLU A 30 20.26 17.65 26.72
CA GLU A 30 19.42 16.89 27.64
C GLU A 30 19.92 15.45 27.81
N GLY A 31 19.90 14.96 29.05
CA GLY A 31 20.49 13.67 29.42
C GLY A 31 21.98 13.76 29.76
N GLY A 32 22.65 14.87 29.43
CA GLY A 32 24.04 15.14 29.80
C GLY A 32 24.22 15.57 31.26
N SER A 33 25.47 15.88 31.62
CA SER A 33 25.83 16.46 32.92
C SER A 33 26.33 17.88 32.73
N LEU A 34 25.96 18.79 33.64
CA LEU A 34 26.40 20.18 33.62
C LEU A 34 27.01 20.56 34.97
N THR A 35 28.25 21.03 34.95
CA THR A 35 28.92 21.60 36.14
C THR A 35 29.02 23.11 36.01
N LEU A 36 28.44 23.81 36.97
CA LEU A 36 28.53 25.27 37.10
C LEU A 36 29.66 25.62 38.06
N GLN A 37 30.75 26.14 37.48
CA GLN A 37 31.94 26.52 38.23
C GLN A 37 31.81 27.95 38.77
N THR A 38 31.95 28.12 40.08
CA THR A 38 31.76 29.42 40.75
C THR A 38 32.89 30.41 40.45
N ASN A 39 34.10 29.90 40.21
CA ASN A 39 35.34 30.67 40.04
C ASN A 39 35.75 31.51 41.28
N PHE A 40 35.29 31.14 42.48
CA PHE A 40 35.64 31.83 43.74
C PHE A 40 36.94 31.29 44.36
N THR A 41 38.07 31.38 43.64
CA THR A 41 39.37 30.81 44.05
C THR A 41 39.89 31.35 45.40
N GLU A 42 39.77 32.65 45.65
CA GLU A 42 40.23 33.31 46.89
C GLU A 42 39.41 32.91 48.14
N MET A 43 38.20 32.37 47.98
CA MET A 43 37.25 32.12 49.06
C MET A 43 37.19 30.65 49.50
N GLN A 44 38.12 29.82 49.02
CA GLN A 44 38.07 28.37 49.22
C GLN A 44 38.40 27.89 50.65
N LYS A 45 38.81 28.77 51.58
CA LYS A 45 39.34 28.37 52.90
C LYS A 45 38.35 28.45 54.06
N ASP A 46 37.42 29.40 54.09
CA ASP A 46 36.57 29.63 55.27
C ASP A 46 35.17 30.22 54.99
N GLY A 47 34.74 30.21 53.73
CA GLY A 47 33.46 30.79 53.30
C GLY A 47 32.25 29.85 53.33
N LEU A 48 31.05 30.43 53.33
CA LEU A 48 29.80 29.74 52.99
C LEU A 48 29.51 30.00 51.51
N ILE A 49 29.13 28.95 50.77
CA ILE A 49 28.65 29.08 49.40
C ILE A 49 27.20 28.61 49.37
N GLU A 50 26.34 29.39 48.73
CA GLU A 50 24.91 29.12 48.60
C GLU A 50 24.49 29.25 47.14
N TRP A 51 23.80 28.23 46.64
CA TRP A 51 23.19 28.18 45.33
C TRP A 51 21.70 28.43 45.43
N LEU A 52 21.18 29.30 44.56
CA LEU A 52 19.78 29.67 44.50
C LEU A 52 19.22 29.52 43.09
N VAL A 53 17.96 29.13 43.02
CA VAL A 53 17.12 29.13 41.82
C VAL A 53 15.82 29.81 42.17
N ASN A 54 15.35 30.75 41.34
CA ASN A 54 14.18 31.58 41.65
C ASN A 54 14.24 32.17 43.07
N ASP A 55 15.44 32.65 43.44
CA ASP A 55 15.78 33.21 44.76
C ASP A 55 15.53 32.28 45.96
N THR A 56 15.32 30.99 45.69
CA THR A 56 15.20 29.95 46.70
C THR A 56 16.49 29.16 46.76
N SER A 57 17.05 29.01 47.96
CA SER A 57 18.28 28.24 48.17
C SER A 57 18.02 26.75 47.91
N ILE A 58 18.88 26.13 47.10
CA ILE A 58 18.79 24.72 46.69
C ILE A 58 19.90 23.87 47.30
N ALA A 59 21.07 24.48 47.56
CA ALA A 59 22.20 23.79 48.16
C ALA A 59 23.16 24.79 48.80
N THR A 60 23.76 24.40 49.92
CA THR A 60 24.78 25.18 50.61
C THR A 60 25.98 24.31 50.97
N ILE A 61 27.18 24.89 50.95
CA ILE A 61 28.38 24.26 51.48
C ILE A 61 29.15 25.21 52.39
N ASN A 62 29.44 24.74 53.59
CA ASN A 62 30.35 25.42 54.49
C ASN A 62 31.79 24.95 54.19
N LYS A 63 32.61 25.82 53.60
CA LYS A 63 33.99 25.48 53.21
C LYS A 63 34.90 25.17 54.39
N ARG A 64 34.61 25.73 55.57
CA ARG A 64 35.39 25.46 56.79
C ARG A 64 35.16 24.06 57.33
N THR A 65 33.90 23.59 57.30
CA THR A 65 33.55 22.27 57.84
C THR A 65 33.42 21.19 56.78
N GLY A 66 33.40 21.56 55.49
CA GLY A 66 33.05 20.67 54.38
C GLY A 66 31.59 20.23 54.35
N LYS A 67 30.74 20.74 55.25
CA LYS A 67 29.36 20.29 55.38
C LYS A 67 28.53 20.82 54.21
N VAL A 68 27.97 19.90 53.42
CA VAL A 68 26.99 20.16 52.36
C VAL A 68 25.58 19.96 52.91
N GLU A 69 24.67 20.86 52.59
CA GLU A 69 23.25 20.76 52.93
C GLU A 69 22.41 21.10 51.70
N TYR A 70 21.52 20.18 51.34
CA TYR A 70 20.47 20.42 50.33
C TYR A 70 19.20 20.82 51.07
N ILE A 71 18.53 21.87 50.59
CA ILE A 71 17.33 22.38 51.26
C ILE A 71 16.11 21.70 50.64
N ASP A 72 15.42 20.92 51.46
CA ASP A 72 14.19 20.24 51.07
C ASP A 72 13.05 21.24 50.90
N ASN A 73 12.78 21.60 49.65
CA ASN A 73 11.68 22.44 49.24
C ASN A 73 11.04 21.86 47.97
N ALA A 74 9.85 22.34 47.62
CA ALA A 74 9.16 21.91 46.39
C ALA A 74 9.98 22.16 45.11
N LEU A 75 10.95 23.09 45.14
CA LEU A 75 11.90 23.31 44.04
C LEU A 75 13.03 22.27 44.01
N MET A 76 13.31 21.55 45.10
CA MET A 76 14.24 20.42 45.11
C MET A 76 13.62 19.19 44.44
N MET A 77 12.29 19.01 44.54
CA MET A 77 11.57 17.99 43.77
C MET A 77 11.74 18.18 42.25
N MET A 78 11.95 19.41 41.77
CA MET A 78 12.28 19.67 40.37
C MET A 78 13.52 18.92 39.93
N PHE A 79 14.52 18.86 40.81
CA PHE A 79 15.82 18.26 40.55
C PHE A 79 15.88 16.78 40.92
N SER A 80 14.92 16.23 41.68
CA SER A 80 14.83 14.79 42.00
C SER A 80 16.17 14.18 42.43
N GLY A 81 16.91 14.82 43.33
CA GLY A 81 18.23 14.28 43.77
C GLY A 81 19.36 14.37 42.72
N ARG A 82 19.16 15.08 41.60
CA ARG A 82 20.15 15.25 40.52
C ARG A 82 21.27 16.25 40.82
N LEU A 83 21.22 16.90 41.97
CA LEU A 83 22.21 17.90 42.37
C LEU A 83 23.37 17.25 43.11
N ASN A 84 24.58 17.65 42.75
CA ASN A 84 25.79 17.35 43.49
C ASN A 84 26.60 18.64 43.69
N LEU A 85 26.70 19.09 44.93
CA LEU A 85 27.55 20.21 45.33
C LEU A 85 28.87 19.66 45.87
N ASP A 86 29.95 19.88 45.14
CA ASP A 86 31.26 19.37 45.52
C ASP A 86 31.93 20.22 46.62
N HIS A 87 33.05 19.71 47.14
CA HIS A 87 33.84 20.40 48.16
C HIS A 87 34.40 21.74 47.68
N THR A 88 34.54 21.97 46.37
CA THR A 88 35.01 23.25 45.81
C THR A 88 33.92 24.32 45.86
N GLY A 89 32.65 23.89 45.84
CA GLY A 89 31.46 24.73 45.74
C GLY A 89 30.84 24.73 44.36
N PHE A 90 31.30 23.86 43.45
CA PHE A 90 30.74 23.71 42.12
C PHE A 90 29.47 22.86 42.17
N LEU A 91 28.43 23.35 41.51
CA LEU A 91 27.16 22.64 41.42
C LEU A 91 27.14 21.83 40.13
N THR A 92 27.02 20.52 40.27
CA THR A 92 26.82 19.59 39.15
C THR A 92 25.37 19.13 39.13
N ILE A 93 24.77 19.14 37.94
CA ILE A 93 23.44 18.60 37.67
C ILE A 93 23.63 17.45 36.70
N TRP A 94 23.47 16.22 37.18
CA TRP A 94 23.59 15.03 36.34
C TRP A 94 22.27 14.71 35.64
N ASN A 95 22.37 14.11 34.45
CA ASN A 95 21.22 13.72 33.64
C ASN A 95 20.18 14.87 33.54
N ILE A 96 20.66 16.03 33.08
CA ILE A 96 19.92 17.30 33.08
C ILE A 96 18.70 17.23 32.15
N ARG A 97 17.65 18.00 32.45
CA ARG A 97 16.33 17.98 31.79
C ARG A 97 16.00 19.34 31.21
N ILE A 98 15.14 19.40 30.19
CA ILE A 98 14.70 20.69 29.61
C ILE A 98 14.16 21.65 30.68
N LYS A 99 13.41 21.13 31.66
CA LYS A 99 12.88 21.92 32.79
C LYS A 99 13.97 22.63 33.61
N HIS A 100 15.20 22.14 33.63
CA HIS A 100 16.34 22.77 34.33
C HIS A 100 16.94 23.97 33.56
N SER A 101 16.34 24.38 32.43
CA SER A 101 16.74 25.58 31.69
C SER A 101 16.31 26.85 32.42
N ILE A 102 17.01 27.16 33.51
CA ILE A 102 16.68 28.26 34.39
C ILE A 102 17.93 29.08 34.74
N GLU A 103 17.74 30.17 35.46
CA GLU A 103 18.82 30.98 36.00
C GLU A 103 19.24 30.46 37.37
N TYR A 104 20.55 30.22 37.51
CA TYR A 104 21.17 29.78 38.75
C TYR A 104 21.99 30.94 39.30
N LYS A 105 21.73 31.32 40.54
CA LYS A 105 22.52 32.31 41.25
C LYS A 105 23.38 31.58 42.27
N VAL A 106 24.61 32.05 42.45
CA VAL A 106 25.49 31.57 43.50
C VAL A 106 26.06 32.74 44.24
N GLY A 107 26.06 32.65 45.56
CA GLY A 107 26.67 33.61 46.45
C GLY A 107 27.71 32.95 47.34
N SER A 108 28.72 33.70 47.71
CA SER A 108 29.67 33.30 48.73
C SER A 108 30.00 34.45 49.67
N MET A 109 30.19 34.13 50.95
CA MET A 109 30.70 35.05 51.95
C MET A 109 31.83 34.40 52.72
N SER A 110 32.95 35.08 52.83
CA SER A 110 34.10 34.68 53.63
C SER A 110 34.75 35.91 54.27
N SER A 111 35.88 35.70 54.97
CA SER A 111 36.72 36.80 55.44
C SER A 111 37.24 37.70 54.32
N ALA A 112 37.29 37.21 53.08
CA ALA A 112 37.68 37.98 51.89
C ALA A 112 36.54 38.85 51.32
N GLY A 113 35.33 38.79 51.88
CA GLY A 113 34.17 39.59 51.46
C GLY A 113 33.01 38.75 50.93
N ILE A 114 32.15 39.39 50.13
CA ILE A 114 30.98 38.77 49.49
C ILE A 114 31.19 38.75 47.97
N LYS A 115 30.98 37.60 47.34
CA LYS A 115 30.97 37.44 45.88
C LYS A 115 29.67 36.80 45.45
N SER A 116 29.20 37.16 44.27
CA SER A 116 28.05 36.51 43.64
C SER A 116 28.29 36.29 42.15
N ASN A 117 27.62 35.29 41.62
CA ASN A 117 27.61 35.00 40.20
C ASN A 117 26.25 34.46 39.77
N MET A 118 25.97 34.51 38.47
CA MET A 118 24.71 34.06 37.90
C MET A 118 24.98 33.32 36.59
N PHE A 119 24.30 32.21 36.37
CA PHE A 119 24.40 31.39 35.18
C PHE A 119 23.04 31.28 34.52
N LYS A 120 22.98 31.52 33.21
CA LYS A 120 21.80 31.19 32.42
C LYS A 120 22.01 29.82 31.80
N VAL A 121 21.21 28.83 32.19
CA VAL A 121 21.31 27.48 31.65
C VAL A 121 20.28 27.29 30.55
N ILE A 122 20.74 26.77 29.41
CA ILE A 122 19.90 26.41 28.27
C ILE A 122 20.13 24.92 27.98
N VAL A 123 19.12 24.11 28.26
CA VAL A 123 19.15 22.68 27.92
C VAL A 123 18.47 22.51 26.57
N LYS A 124 19.18 21.90 25.62
CA LYS A 124 18.65 21.58 24.29
C LYS A 124 18.27 20.12 24.23
N GLU A 125 17.26 19.82 23.42
CA GLU A 125 16.84 18.45 23.19
C GLU A 125 17.99 17.61 22.60
N SER A 126 18.05 16.33 22.97
CA SER A 126 19.10 15.44 22.48
C SER A 126 19.01 15.21 20.97
N PRO A 127 20.11 15.42 20.20
CA PRO A 127 20.12 15.23 18.77
C PRO A 127 20.07 13.75 18.38
N LEU A 128 19.64 13.49 17.15
CA LEU A 128 19.54 12.13 16.61
C LEU A 128 20.88 11.40 16.54
N LYS A 129 21.96 12.05 16.09
CA LYS A 129 23.28 11.41 15.93
C LYS A 129 24.14 11.64 17.18
N SER A 130 24.55 10.55 17.81
CA SER A 130 25.64 10.53 18.81
C SER A 130 26.78 9.68 18.28
N VAL A 131 28.00 10.01 18.68
CA VAL A 131 29.27 9.54 18.11
C VAL A 131 29.56 8.04 18.38
N GLU A 132 28.71 7.36 19.15
CA GLU A 132 28.99 6.03 19.71
C GLU A 132 27.78 5.07 19.56
N ASP A 133 27.16 5.02 18.38
CA ASP A 133 26.14 4.02 18.07
C ASP A 133 26.82 2.65 17.86
N LYS A 134 26.75 1.76 18.86
CA LYS A 134 26.98 0.32 18.61
C LYS A 134 25.75 -0.23 17.88
N ASP A 135 25.94 -0.54 16.59
CA ASP A 135 24.90 -0.88 15.62
C ASP A 135 24.28 -2.29 15.82
N GLU A 136 23.62 -2.56 16.94
CA GLU A 136 22.70 -3.70 17.00
C GLU A 136 21.37 -3.31 16.34
N ILE A 137 21.18 -3.77 15.11
CA ILE A 137 19.98 -3.50 14.30
C ILE A 137 19.05 -4.71 14.37
N LYS A 138 17.83 -4.50 14.87
CA LYS A 138 16.78 -5.53 14.91
C LYS A 138 15.80 -5.31 13.76
N VAL A 139 15.74 -6.24 12.82
CA VAL A 139 14.79 -6.19 11.70
C VAL A 139 13.50 -6.91 12.08
N LEU A 140 12.36 -6.27 11.84
CA LEU A 140 11.05 -6.73 12.24
C LEU A 140 10.07 -6.59 11.08
N SER A 141 9.30 -7.64 10.80
CA SER A 141 8.17 -7.58 9.87
C SER A 141 6.84 -7.50 10.63
N ALA A 142 5.86 -6.87 9.99
CA ALA A 142 4.48 -6.78 10.44
C ALA A 142 3.52 -6.73 9.24
N THR A 143 2.26 -7.08 9.45
CA THR A 143 1.20 -6.93 8.44
C THR A 143 0.44 -5.64 8.68
N LYS A 144 -0.07 -5.03 7.60
CA LYS A 144 -0.98 -3.88 7.71
C LYS A 144 -2.16 -4.20 8.63
N GLY A 145 -2.51 -3.26 9.50
CA GLY A 145 -3.55 -3.36 10.52
C GLY A 145 -3.11 -4.02 11.83
N SER A 146 -1.94 -4.67 11.88
CA SER A 146 -1.43 -5.30 13.11
C SER A 146 -0.75 -4.31 14.04
N SER A 147 -0.43 -4.75 15.26
CA SER A 147 0.40 -4.00 16.22
C SER A 147 1.78 -4.65 16.32
N LYS A 148 2.83 -3.85 16.54
CA LYS A 148 4.19 -4.34 16.76
C LYS A 148 4.85 -3.64 17.95
N THR A 149 5.41 -4.44 18.85
CA THR A 149 6.20 -3.95 19.98
C THR A 149 7.69 -4.05 19.68
N LEU A 150 8.39 -2.94 19.89
CA LEU A 150 9.84 -2.79 19.80
C LEU A 150 10.43 -2.98 21.20
N HIS A 151 10.78 -4.23 21.52
CA HIS A 151 11.31 -4.58 22.83
C HIS A 151 12.72 -4.02 23.05
N THR A 152 12.89 -3.25 24.13
CA THR A 152 14.18 -2.63 24.52
C THR A 152 15.14 -3.61 25.20
N GLU A 153 14.59 -4.69 25.77
CA GLU A 153 15.33 -5.69 26.57
C GLU A 153 16.12 -5.02 27.73
N THR A 154 15.58 -3.92 28.26
CA THR A 154 16.20 -3.12 29.32
C THR A 154 15.22 -2.89 30.46
N GLU A 155 15.70 -2.95 31.70
CA GLU A 155 14.96 -2.50 32.89
C GLU A 155 15.27 -1.02 33.14
N LEU A 156 14.22 -0.20 33.16
CA LEU A 156 14.34 1.22 33.41
C LEU A 156 14.75 1.48 34.87
N GLN A 157 15.61 2.47 35.06
CA GLN A 157 16.04 2.96 36.35
C GLN A 157 15.28 4.24 36.72
N GLU A 158 15.35 4.59 38.00
CA GLU A 158 14.97 5.91 38.45
C GLU A 158 15.75 6.96 37.65
N HIS A 159 15.09 8.07 37.34
CA HIS A 159 15.67 9.20 36.61
C HIS A 159 15.98 9.00 35.13
N ASP A 160 15.76 7.83 34.52
CA ASP A 160 15.95 7.60 33.09
C ASP A 160 15.14 8.57 32.20
N LEU A 161 15.76 8.99 31.11
CA LEU A 161 15.11 9.69 30.00
C LEU A 161 15.07 8.76 28.78
N ILE A 162 13.87 8.48 28.29
CA ILE A 162 13.61 7.65 27.12
C ILE A 162 13.24 8.54 25.94
N LEU A 163 13.90 8.34 24.81
CA LEU A 163 13.62 9.03 23.55
C LEU A 163 13.46 8.01 22.43
N TRP A 164 12.29 8.01 21.80
CA TRP A 164 12.01 7.28 20.56
C TRP A 164 11.95 8.24 19.39
N ARG A 165 12.68 7.91 18.33
CA ARG A 165 12.76 8.69 17.10
C ARG A 165 12.47 7.83 15.88
N PHE A 166 11.88 8.43 14.86
CA PHE A 166 11.54 7.77 13.61
C PHE A 166 12.18 8.44 12.39
N GLY A 167 12.56 7.63 11.43
CA GLY A 167 13.05 8.07 10.12
C GLY A 167 14.53 8.46 10.10
N ALA A 168 15.03 8.74 8.90
CA ALA A 168 16.44 9.07 8.67
C ALA A 168 16.85 10.41 9.31
N GLU A 169 15.93 11.37 9.35
CA GLU A 169 16.09 12.70 9.95
C GLU A 169 15.81 12.70 11.47
N GLY A 170 15.15 11.66 11.98
CA GLY A 170 15.05 11.38 13.41
C GLY A 170 14.03 12.21 14.17
N SER A 171 12.83 12.36 13.64
CA SER A 171 11.73 13.05 14.32
C SER A 171 11.43 12.39 15.66
N LEU A 172 11.28 13.19 16.74
CA LEU A 172 10.83 12.67 18.03
C LEU A 172 9.41 12.14 17.87
N ILE A 173 9.16 10.90 18.31
CA ILE A 173 7.82 10.31 18.28
C ILE A 173 7.30 9.95 19.68
N ALA A 174 8.20 9.70 20.63
CA ALA A 174 7.83 9.57 22.03
C ALA A 174 8.98 9.97 22.96
N LYS A 175 8.63 10.56 24.09
CA LYS A 175 9.55 10.97 25.15
C LYS A 175 8.96 10.67 26.50
N SER A 176 9.77 10.12 27.41
CA SER A 176 9.31 9.78 28.76
C SER A 176 10.40 10.02 29.78
N TYR A 177 10.01 10.44 30.98
CA TYR A 177 10.87 10.47 32.15
C TYR A 177 10.32 9.46 33.17
N THR A 178 11.19 8.65 33.75
CA THR A 178 10.71 7.67 34.75
C THR A 178 10.30 8.31 36.06
N GLU A 179 10.79 9.52 36.36
CA GLU A 179 10.51 10.25 37.60
C GLU A 179 9.08 10.80 37.70
N ASP A 180 8.48 11.21 36.58
CA ASP A 180 7.13 11.79 36.53
C ASP A 180 6.10 10.79 35.97
N SER A 181 6.56 9.62 35.51
CA SER A 181 5.76 8.60 34.82
C SER A 181 4.95 9.13 33.63
N HIS A 182 5.29 10.33 33.14
CA HIS A 182 4.59 10.99 32.06
C HIS A 182 5.29 10.69 30.74
N THR A 183 4.51 10.15 29.79
CA THR A 183 4.99 9.91 28.44
C THR A 183 4.29 10.86 27.48
N SER A 184 5.09 11.66 26.77
CA SER A 184 4.63 12.51 25.69
C SER A 184 4.79 11.77 24.37
N PHE A 185 3.72 11.73 23.58
CA PHE A 185 3.73 11.19 22.22
C PHE A 185 3.61 12.34 21.22
N TYR A 186 4.25 12.15 20.06
CA TYR A 186 4.25 13.12 18.97
C TYR A 186 3.73 12.43 17.72
N ASP A 187 2.79 13.07 17.04
CA ASP A 187 2.09 12.48 15.90
C ASP A 187 2.98 12.36 14.65
N GLY A 188 4.17 12.98 14.65
CA GLY A 188 5.00 13.19 13.47
C GLY A 188 4.50 14.36 12.63
N ASP A 189 5.34 14.90 11.75
CA ASP A 189 5.04 16.12 10.97
C ASP A 189 3.82 15.95 10.05
N ASP A 190 3.55 14.72 9.61
CA ASP A 190 2.40 14.35 8.78
C ASP A 190 1.26 13.69 9.58
N GLY A 191 1.38 13.63 10.91
CA GLY A 191 0.36 13.07 11.79
C GLY A 191 0.24 11.55 11.76
N ARG A 192 1.16 10.82 11.11
CA ARG A 192 1.06 9.36 10.91
C ARG A 192 0.90 8.57 12.22
N PHE A 193 1.56 9.01 13.29
CA PHE A 193 1.56 8.33 14.59
C PHE A 193 0.40 8.72 15.52
N ARG A 194 -0.53 9.57 15.06
CA ARG A 194 -1.61 10.10 15.88
C ARG A 194 -2.46 9.00 16.51
N GLY A 195 -2.40 8.89 17.83
CA GLY A 195 -3.14 7.90 18.61
C GLY A 195 -2.71 6.44 18.38
N ARG A 196 -1.50 6.22 17.83
CA ARG A 196 -1.00 4.87 17.48
C ARG A 196 0.17 4.40 18.34
N LEU A 197 0.71 5.26 19.20
CA LEU A 197 1.89 4.95 20.01
C LEU A 197 1.51 4.68 21.46
N GLU A 198 2.06 3.60 21.99
CA GLU A 198 2.00 3.24 23.40
C GLU A 198 3.40 2.89 23.89
N MET A 199 3.73 3.21 25.13
CA MET A 199 5.03 2.90 25.73
C MET A 199 4.85 2.15 27.03
N ASP A 200 5.54 1.03 27.18
CA ASP A 200 5.60 0.28 28.42
C ASP A 200 6.45 1.06 29.44
N SER A 201 5.87 1.44 30.57
CA SER A 201 6.51 2.28 31.58
C SER A 201 7.62 1.60 32.39
N LYS A 202 7.76 0.27 32.30
CA LYS A 202 8.78 -0.50 33.03
C LYS A 202 10.03 -0.74 32.20
N THR A 203 9.85 -0.94 30.90
CA THR A 203 10.92 -1.32 29.96
C THR A 203 11.26 -0.22 28.96
N GLY A 204 10.36 0.74 28.73
CA GLY A 204 10.48 1.74 27.68
C GLY A 204 10.21 1.19 26.27
N SER A 205 9.64 -0.03 26.17
CA SER A 205 9.30 -0.65 24.89
C SER A 205 8.17 0.11 24.21
N LEU A 206 8.35 0.41 22.92
CA LEU A 206 7.36 1.14 22.12
C LEU A 206 6.48 0.16 21.36
N THR A 207 5.17 0.27 21.53
CA THR A 207 4.19 -0.43 20.71
C THR A 207 3.59 0.53 19.70
N ILE A 208 3.64 0.18 18.42
CA ILE A 208 2.92 0.86 17.35
C ILE A 208 1.67 0.04 17.04
N THR A 209 0.50 0.62 17.23
CA THR A 209 -0.80 0.00 16.93
C THR A 209 -1.28 0.39 15.54
N HIS A 210 -2.17 -0.44 14.96
CA HIS A 210 -2.79 -0.18 13.66
C HIS A 210 -1.76 0.19 12.59
N LEU A 211 -0.77 -0.67 12.37
CA LEU A 211 0.31 -0.40 11.43
C LEU A 211 -0.21 -0.20 10.01
N GLU A 212 0.46 0.68 9.29
CA GLU A 212 0.19 1.06 7.90
C GLU A 212 1.51 1.05 7.16
N THR A 213 1.49 0.99 5.84
CA THR A 213 2.72 0.93 5.04
C THR A 213 3.62 2.15 5.27
N GLU A 214 3.03 3.32 5.60
CA GLU A 214 3.71 4.57 5.96
C GLU A 214 4.49 4.54 7.28
N HIS A 215 4.22 3.55 8.13
CA HIS A 215 4.95 3.29 9.38
C HIS A 215 6.21 2.43 9.15
N THR A 216 6.44 1.97 7.92
CA THR A 216 7.69 1.32 7.54
C THR A 216 8.84 2.30 7.68
N GLY A 217 9.89 1.89 8.38
CA GLY A 217 11.05 2.75 8.56
C GLY A 217 11.93 2.34 9.72
N GLU A 218 12.88 3.22 9.99
CA GLU A 218 13.84 3.07 11.06
C GLU A 218 13.33 3.74 12.34
N PHE A 219 13.33 2.97 13.43
CA PHE A 219 13.04 3.45 14.77
C PHE A 219 14.31 3.40 15.60
N ARG A 220 14.62 4.51 16.28
CA ARG A 220 15.81 4.64 17.12
C ARG A 220 15.39 4.96 18.55
N LEU A 221 15.95 4.21 19.48
CA LEU A 221 15.78 4.40 20.92
C LEU A 221 17.09 4.96 21.50
N LYS A 222 16.97 5.98 22.34
CA LYS A 222 18.01 6.43 23.27
C LYS A 222 17.48 6.44 24.69
N ILE A 223 18.18 5.80 25.61
CA ILE A 223 17.90 5.89 27.06
C ILE A 223 19.10 6.53 27.74
N TYR A 224 18.89 7.68 28.38
CA TYR A 224 19.89 8.35 29.21
C TYR A 224 19.68 8.00 30.68
N SER A 225 20.56 7.14 31.18
CA SER A 225 20.67 6.78 32.59
C SER A 225 21.92 7.41 33.21
N ASP A 226 22.00 7.40 34.53
CA ASP A 226 23.08 8.08 35.25
C ASP A 226 24.46 7.46 35.01
N ARG A 227 24.48 6.17 34.71
CA ARG A 227 25.71 5.37 34.55
C ARG A 227 25.96 4.89 33.12
N ARG A 228 24.95 4.97 32.25
CA ARG A 228 25.03 4.42 30.89
C ARG A 228 24.05 5.11 29.97
N ILE A 229 24.37 5.06 28.68
CA ILE A 229 23.43 5.42 27.62
C ILE A 229 23.14 4.14 26.82
N VAL A 230 21.87 3.83 26.63
CA VAL A 230 21.43 2.68 25.82
C VAL A 230 20.96 3.18 24.47
N PHE A 231 21.44 2.52 23.41
CA PHE A 231 21.06 2.78 22.03
C PHE A 231 20.50 1.49 21.41
N LYS A 232 19.34 1.57 20.77
CA LYS A 232 18.78 0.45 19.99
C LYS A 232 18.20 0.96 18.68
N ARG A 233 18.34 0.16 17.62
CA ARG A 233 17.84 0.47 16.28
C ARG A 233 16.95 -0.66 15.79
N PHE A 234 15.77 -0.30 15.31
CA PHE A 234 14.81 -1.24 14.75
C PHE A 234 14.46 -0.84 13.33
N ILE A 235 14.44 -1.80 12.42
CA ILE A 235 13.90 -1.60 11.07
C ILE A 235 12.58 -2.34 11.01
N VAL A 236 11.48 -1.60 10.85
CA VAL A 236 10.14 -2.17 10.77
C VAL A 236 9.69 -2.15 9.32
N THR A 237 9.28 -3.31 8.78
CA THR A 237 8.68 -3.44 7.46
C THR A 237 7.21 -3.86 7.59
N VAL A 238 6.31 -3.06 7.00
CA VAL A 238 4.87 -3.33 7.02
C VAL A 238 4.42 -3.77 5.63
N SER A 239 3.99 -5.02 5.50
CA SER A 239 3.46 -5.57 4.25
C SER A 239 1.94 -5.60 4.24
N VAL A 240 1.32 -5.28 3.10
CA VAL A 240 -0.11 -5.52 2.89
C VAL A 240 -0.31 -7.03 2.74
N PRO A 241 -1.22 -7.66 3.51
CA PRO A 241 -1.53 -9.07 3.27
C PRO A 241 -2.06 -9.21 1.84
N GLY A 242 -1.32 -9.93 1.00
CA GLY A 242 -1.79 -10.29 -0.33
C GLY A 242 -3.08 -11.10 -0.24
N LEU A 243 -3.92 -11.03 -1.27
CA LEU A 243 -5.00 -12.01 -1.45
C LEU A 243 -4.36 -13.40 -1.38
N SER A 244 -4.90 -14.28 -0.54
CA SER A 244 -4.44 -15.67 -0.46
C SER A 244 -4.40 -16.26 -1.88
N THR A 245 -3.39 -17.08 -2.17
CA THR A 245 -3.27 -17.81 -3.43
C THR A 245 -4.58 -18.52 -3.80
N GLY A 246 -5.34 -18.98 -2.80
CA GLY A 246 -6.66 -19.59 -3.00
C GLY A 246 -7.74 -18.62 -3.53
N VAL A 247 -7.73 -17.36 -3.08
CA VAL A 247 -8.69 -16.34 -3.56
C VAL A 247 -8.32 -15.89 -4.97
N ILE A 248 -7.02 -15.71 -5.25
CA ILE A 248 -6.54 -15.37 -6.61
C ILE A 248 -6.88 -16.50 -7.58
N ALA A 249 -6.59 -17.76 -7.21
CA ALA A 249 -6.96 -18.92 -7.99
C ALA A 249 -8.48 -19.02 -8.20
N GLY A 250 -9.27 -18.75 -7.17
CA GLY A 250 -10.74 -18.73 -7.25
C GLY A 250 -11.27 -17.68 -8.22
N ILE A 251 -10.72 -16.46 -8.20
CA ILE A 251 -11.07 -15.39 -9.14
C ILE A 251 -10.71 -15.80 -10.58
N CYS A 252 -9.51 -16.34 -10.81
CA CYS A 252 -9.09 -16.80 -12.13
C CYS A 252 -10.01 -17.91 -12.68
N VAL A 253 -10.36 -18.91 -11.85
CA VAL A 253 -11.28 -19.99 -12.23
C VAL A 253 -12.68 -19.44 -12.53
N GLY A 254 -13.18 -18.52 -11.69
CA GLY A 254 -14.48 -17.87 -11.92
C GLY A 254 -14.55 -17.11 -13.24
N VAL A 255 -13.52 -16.33 -13.57
CA VAL A 255 -13.43 -15.59 -14.85
C VAL A 255 -13.34 -16.56 -16.03
N LEU A 256 -12.54 -17.62 -15.95
CA LEU A 256 -12.42 -18.62 -17.01
C LEU A 256 -13.76 -19.32 -17.28
N LEU A 257 -14.51 -19.67 -16.23
CA LEU A 257 -15.84 -20.27 -16.37
C LEU A 257 -16.85 -19.33 -17.02
N LEU A 258 -16.84 -18.03 -16.66
CA LEU A 258 -17.70 -17.02 -17.29
C LEU A 258 -17.38 -16.84 -18.77
N VAL A 259 -16.10 -16.82 -19.14
CA VAL A 259 -15.67 -16.75 -20.55
C VAL A 259 -16.11 -18.00 -21.30
N ALA A 260 -15.92 -19.20 -20.74
CA ALA A 260 -16.36 -20.45 -21.35
C ALA A 260 -17.90 -20.51 -21.52
N ALA A 261 -18.66 -20.02 -20.54
CA ALA A 261 -20.11 -19.91 -20.62
C ALA A 261 -20.56 -18.93 -21.71
N ALA A 262 -19.87 -17.80 -21.88
CA ALA A 262 -20.16 -16.83 -22.93
C ALA A 262 -19.86 -17.39 -24.32
N VAL A 263 -18.73 -18.09 -24.50
CA VAL A 263 -18.34 -18.73 -25.76
C VAL A 263 -19.34 -19.83 -26.14
N THR A 264 -19.67 -20.73 -25.20
CA THR A 264 -20.65 -21.81 -25.45
C THR A 264 -22.03 -21.26 -25.79
N SER A 265 -22.48 -20.21 -25.09
CA SER A 265 -23.74 -19.52 -25.40
C SER A 265 -23.71 -18.88 -26.80
N GLY A 266 -22.63 -18.19 -27.16
CA GLY A 266 -22.45 -17.61 -28.50
C GLY A 266 -22.46 -18.65 -29.61
N VAL A 267 -21.79 -19.80 -29.40
CA VAL A 267 -21.76 -20.92 -30.34
C VAL A 267 -23.15 -21.53 -30.52
N VAL A 268 -23.88 -21.77 -29.43
CA VAL A 268 -25.25 -22.31 -29.47
C VAL A 268 -26.20 -21.35 -30.21
N ILE A 269 -26.11 -20.05 -29.93
CA ILE A 269 -26.90 -19.02 -30.62
C ILE A 269 -26.57 -19.01 -32.12
N TYR A 270 -25.28 -19.05 -32.47
CA TYR A 270 -24.82 -19.12 -33.86
C TYR A 270 -25.41 -20.33 -34.60
N PHE A 271 -25.31 -21.53 -34.02
CA PHE A 271 -25.85 -22.74 -34.64
C PHE A 271 -27.37 -22.73 -34.74
N ARG A 272 -28.09 -22.25 -33.72
CA ARG A 272 -29.56 -22.10 -33.78
C ARG A 272 -29.99 -21.16 -34.90
N HIS A 273 -29.30 -20.04 -35.07
CA HIS A 273 -29.57 -19.10 -36.16
C HIS A 273 -29.33 -19.74 -37.53
N LYS A 274 -28.20 -20.44 -37.71
CA LYS A 274 -27.86 -21.09 -38.98
C LYS A 274 -28.82 -22.23 -39.35
N ILE A 275 -29.29 -23.00 -38.37
CA ILE A 275 -30.33 -24.03 -38.56
C ILE A 275 -31.68 -23.39 -38.92
N SER A 276 -32.01 -22.23 -38.36
CA SER A 276 -33.23 -21.49 -38.73
C SER A 276 -33.21 -21.04 -40.20
N GLU A 277 -32.08 -20.51 -40.67
CA GLU A 277 -31.90 -20.15 -42.09
C GLU A 277 -32.03 -21.37 -43.03
N LEU A 278 -31.42 -22.51 -42.66
CA LEU A 278 -31.56 -23.76 -43.42
C LEU A 278 -33.03 -24.25 -43.45
N LYS A 279 -33.76 -24.14 -42.34
CA LYS A 279 -35.18 -24.53 -42.28
C LYS A 279 -36.08 -23.71 -43.21
N LYS A 280 -35.76 -22.43 -43.45
CA LYS A 280 -36.50 -21.58 -44.40
C LYS A 280 -36.29 -21.99 -45.87
N LEU A 281 -35.16 -22.62 -46.20
CA LEU A 281 -34.80 -23.01 -47.56
C LEU A 281 -35.40 -24.35 -47.99
N ILE A 282 -35.67 -25.26 -47.04
CA ILE A 282 -36.24 -26.59 -47.28
C ILE A 282 -37.58 -26.57 -48.05
N PRO A 283 -38.60 -25.76 -47.69
CA PRO A 283 -39.87 -25.77 -48.42
C PRO A 283 -39.73 -25.26 -49.86
N LYS A 284 -38.83 -24.31 -50.11
CA LYS A 284 -38.58 -23.73 -51.43
C LYS A 284 -37.90 -24.71 -52.40
N ILE A 285 -37.13 -25.65 -51.87
CA ILE A 285 -36.49 -26.74 -52.63
C ILE A 285 -37.49 -27.89 -52.84
N SER A 286 -38.29 -28.23 -51.81
CA SER A 286 -39.35 -29.24 -51.90
C SER A 286 -40.38 -28.91 -52.98
N GLU A 287 -40.84 -27.65 -53.04
CA GLU A 287 -41.80 -27.18 -54.04
C GLU A 287 -41.24 -27.27 -55.47
N ARG A 288 -39.93 -27.06 -55.65
CA ARG A 288 -39.26 -27.21 -56.96
C ARG A 288 -39.05 -28.66 -57.36
N LEU A 289 -38.80 -29.54 -56.39
CA LEU A 289 -38.69 -30.99 -56.62
C LEU A 289 -40.05 -31.64 -56.96
N ASP A 290 -41.15 -31.15 -56.39
CA ASP A 290 -42.51 -31.63 -56.72
C ASP A 290 -42.97 -31.25 -58.15
N GLN A 291 -42.29 -30.32 -58.83
CA GLN A 291 -42.60 -29.98 -60.23
C GLN A 291 -41.87 -30.85 -61.27
N LEU A 292 -40.83 -31.58 -60.87
CA LEU A 292 -40.03 -32.46 -61.74
C LEU A 292 -40.79 -33.65 -62.37
N PRO A 293 -41.77 -34.31 -61.70
CA PRO A 293 -42.54 -35.40 -62.30
C PRO A 293 -43.42 -34.94 -63.48
N LYS A 294 -43.77 -33.66 -63.54
CA LYS A 294 -44.61 -33.09 -64.61
C LYS A 294 -43.85 -32.98 -65.93
N ILE A 295 -42.57 -32.58 -65.85
CA ILE A 295 -41.66 -32.48 -66.99
C ILE A 295 -41.30 -33.87 -67.55
N SER A 296 -41.17 -34.87 -66.67
CA SER A 296 -40.95 -36.28 -67.04
C SER A 296 -42.07 -36.84 -67.93
N LYS A 297 -43.33 -36.51 -67.61
CA LYS A 297 -44.50 -37.01 -68.32
C LYS A 297 -44.67 -36.39 -69.72
N ASP A 298 -44.33 -35.10 -69.87
CA ASP A 298 -44.35 -34.40 -71.16
C ASP A 298 -43.23 -34.89 -72.09
N LEU A 299 -42.05 -35.22 -71.54
CA LEU A 299 -40.92 -35.81 -72.27
C LEU A 299 -41.21 -37.24 -72.75
N GLU A 300 -41.90 -38.07 -71.95
CA GLU A 300 -42.35 -39.40 -72.38
C GLU A 300 -43.38 -39.33 -73.52
N GLN A 301 -44.28 -38.34 -73.51
CA GLN A 301 -45.21 -38.10 -74.61
C GLN A 301 -44.49 -37.69 -75.90
N LEU A 302 -43.45 -36.87 -75.78
CA LEU A 302 -42.58 -36.43 -76.88
C LEU A 302 -41.82 -37.61 -77.52
N LEU A 303 -41.28 -38.52 -76.69
CA LEU A 303 -40.58 -39.73 -77.13
C LEU A 303 -41.51 -40.70 -77.88
N LYS A 304 -42.78 -40.79 -77.47
CA LYS A 304 -43.81 -41.56 -78.19
C LYS A 304 -44.11 -41.00 -79.57
N LEU A 305 -44.20 -39.67 -79.72
CA LEU A 305 -44.44 -39.02 -81.01
C LEU A 305 -43.28 -39.20 -81.98
N PHE A 306 -42.04 -39.11 -81.50
CA PHE A 306 -40.85 -39.37 -82.32
C PHE A 306 -40.80 -40.81 -82.84
N LYS A 307 -41.22 -41.79 -82.02
CA LYS A 307 -41.26 -43.20 -82.40
C LYS A 307 -42.31 -43.50 -83.47
N GLN A 308 -43.46 -42.81 -83.44
CA GLN A 308 -44.46 -42.91 -84.52
C GLN A 308 -43.96 -42.27 -85.83
N LEU A 309 -43.20 -41.19 -85.75
CA LEU A 309 -42.59 -40.54 -86.93
C LEU A 309 -41.49 -41.39 -87.58
N SER A 310 -40.68 -42.10 -86.79
CA SER A 310 -39.66 -43.00 -87.34
C SER A 310 -40.26 -44.20 -88.08
N GLU A 311 -41.35 -44.78 -87.54
CA GLU A 311 -42.09 -45.89 -88.18
C GLU A 311 -42.78 -45.49 -89.50
N ILE A 312 -43.16 -44.22 -89.66
CA ILE A 312 -43.71 -43.68 -90.91
C ILE A 312 -42.61 -43.50 -91.97
N SER A 313 -41.38 -43.16 -91.56
CA SER A 313 -40.27 -42.91 -92.50
C SER A 313 -39.65 -44.18 -93.10
N GLU A 314 -39.80 -45.34 -92.44
CA GLU A 314 -39.24 -46.62 -92.91
C GLU A 314 -40.18 -47.42 -93.84
N LYS A 315 -41.44 -47.04 -94.00
CA LYS A 315 -42.36 -47.68 -94.97
C LYS A 315 -42.20 -47.06 -96.37
N LYS A 316 -41.36 -47.69 -97.19
CA LYS A 316 -41.41 -47.58 -98.66
C LYS A 316 -42.72 -48.19 -99.20
N GLU A 317 -43.77 -47.39 -99.30
CA GLU A 317 -44.70 -47.31 -100.44
C GLU A 317 -45.84 -46.32 -100.11
N SER A 318 -46.04 -45.35 -101.01
CA SER A 318 -46.91 -44.19 -100.85
C SER A 318 -48.39 -44.54 -100.71
N PRO A 319 -49.14 -43.77 -99.90
CA PRO A 319 -50.37 -43.21 -100.42
C PRO A 319 -50.44 -41.68 -100.25
N LYS A 320 -51.10 -41.04 -101.21
CA LYS A 320 -51.35 -39.59 -101.31
C LYS A 320 -51.77 -38.97 -99.97
N ILE A 321 -50.84 -38.30 -99.31
CA ILE A 321 -51.13 -37.37 -98.21
C ILE A 321 -51.56 -36.06 -98.86
N ASN A 322 -52.75 -35.58 -98.51
CA ASN A 322 -53.31 -34.32 -98.99
C ASN A 322 -52.40 -33.15 -98.59
N GLU A 323 -52.00 -32.31 -99.54
CA GLU A 323 -51.06 -31.19 -99.36
C GLU A 323 -51.52 -30.22 -98.26
N LYS A 324 -52.83 -30.11 -98.01
CA LYS A 324 -53.41 -29.36 -96.88
C LYS A 324 -53.07 -29.93 -95.49
N GLU A 325 -52.90 -31.24 -95.35
CA GLU A 325 -52.49 -31.86 -94.09
C GLU A 325 -51.00 -31.71 -93.84
N LEU A 326 -50.19 -31.80 -94.90
CA LEU A 326 -48.74 -31.59 -94.86
C LEU A 326 -48.38 -30.16 -94.44
N VAL A 327 -49.10 -29.17 -94.97
CA VAL A 327 -48.94 -27.76 -94.55
C VAL A 327 -49.33 -27.59 -93.08
N LYS A 328 -50.46 -28.17 -92.63
CA LYS A 328 -50.93 -28.08 -91.24
C LYS A 328 -50.01 -28.78 -90.24
N ILE A 329 -49.36 -29.87 -90.65
CA ILE A 329 -48.34 -30.58 -89.88
C ILE A 329 -47.04 -29.76 -89.83
N SER A 330 -46.61 -29.17 -90.95
CA SER A 330 -45.42 -28.31 -91.00
C SER A 330 -45.56 -27.05 -90.15
N GLU A 331 -46.75 -26.42 -90.14
CA GLU A 331 -47.03 -25.21 -89.37
C GLU A 331 -47.10 -25.51 -87.86
N LYS A 332 -47.60 -26.70 -87.50
CA LYS A 332 -47.55 -27.21 -86.13
C LYS A 332 -46.13 -27.55 -85.69
N LEU A 333 -45.31 -28.14 -86.55
CA LEU A 333 -43.90 -28.43 -86.28
C LEU A 333 -43.07 -27.16 -86.12
N MET A 334 -43.31 -26.12 -86.93
CA MET A 334 -42.61 -24.83 -86.83
C MET A 334 -42.93 -24.12 -85.51
N LYS A 335 -44.21 -24.08 -85.10
CA LYS A 335 -44.61 -23.53 -83.79
C LYS A 335 -44.04 -24.32 -82.61
N MET A 336 -43.78 -25.62 -82.79
CA MET A 336 -43.20 -26.49 -81.77
C MET A 336 -41.67 -26.36 -81.69
N SER A 337 -41.01 -26.12 -82.82
CA SER A 337 -39.58 -25.81 -82.90
C SER A 337 -39.25 -24.53 -82.15
N ASP A 338 -40.04 -23.47 -82.36
CA ASP A 338 -39.87 -22.18 -81.66
C ASP A 338 -40.05 -22.30 -80.13
N VAL A 339 -40.97 -23.18 -79.68
CA VAL A 339 -41.18 -23.45 -78.25
C VAL A 339 -40.03 -24.26 -77.67
N CYS A 340 -39.52 -25.25 -78.42
CA CYS A 340 -38.36 -26.04 -78.02
C CYS A 340 -37.11 -25.14 -77.91
N GLU A 341 -36.86 -24.29 -78.90
CA GLU A 341 -35.69 -23.41 -78.95
C GLU A 341 -35.72 -22.29 -77.89
N LYS A 342 -36.91 -21.84 -77.46
CA LYS A 342 -37.07 -20.87 -76.36
C LYS A 342 -37.02 -21.48 -74.96
N GLU A 343 -37.49 -22.71 -74.77
CA GLU A 343 -37.64 -23.31 -73.44
C GLU A 343 -36.49 -24.27 -73.08
N LEU A 344 -35.83 -24.94 -74.05
CA LEU A 344 -34.66 -25.80 -73.76
C LEU A 344 -33.50 -25.05 -73.11
N PRO A 345 -33.11 -23.84 -73.58
CA PRO A 345 -32.02 -23.09 -72.96
C PRO A 345 -32.37 -22.66 -71.54
N LYS A 346 -33.64 -22.33 -71.26
CA LYS A 346 -34.11 -21.96 -69.92
C LYS A 346 -34.10 -23.15 -68.97
N ILE A 347 -34.49 -24.33 -69.44
CA ILE A 347 -34.42 -25.58 -68.67
C ILE A 347 -32.95 -25.98 -68.44
N SER A 348 -32.10 -25.83 -69.44
CA SER A 348 -30.64 -26.04 -69.33
C SER A 348 -30.00 -25.07 -68.33
N GLU A 349 -30.37 -23.79 -68.36
CA GLU A 349 -29.91 -22.77 -67.41
C GLU A 349 -30.40 -23.07 -65.98
N HIS A 350 -31.66 -23.52 -65.82
CA HIS A 350 -32.20 -23.92 -64.52
C HIS A 350 -31.54 -25.19 -63.97
N LEU A 351 -31.17 -26.14 -64.83
CA LEU A 351 -30.45 -27.36 -64.48
C LEU A 351 -28.97 -27.08 -64.17
N GLU A 352 -28.32 -26.18 -64.90
CA GLU A 352 -26.98 -25.67 -64.59
C GLU A 352 -26.97 -24.89 -63.27
N LYS A 353 -28.00 -24.07 -62.98
CA LYS A 353 -28.14 -23.37 -61.69
C LYS A 353 -28.36 -24.32 -60.51
N LEU A 354 -29.07 -25.43 -60.73
CA LEU A 354 -29.22 -26.52 -59.76
C LEU A 354 -27.91 -27.34 -59.59
N ARG A 355 -27.08 -27.40 -60.62
CA ARG A 355 -25.76 -28.06 -60.61
C ARG A 355 -24.67 -27.18 -59.98
N GLU A 356 -24.79 -25.86 -60.13
CA GLU A 356 -23.92 -24.83 -59.55
C GLU A 356 -24.30 -24.48 -58.10
N GLU A 357 -25.57 -24.63 -57.68
CA GLU A 357 -25.92 -24.65 -56.27
C GLU A 357 -25.47 -25.96 -55.62
N LYS A 358 -24.20 -25.94 -55.22
CA LYS A 358 -23.43 -26.68 -54.19
C LYS A 358 -24.21 -27.40 -53.07
N ILE A 359 -25.37 -28.01 -53.28
CA ILE A 359 -26.18 -28.66 -52.24
C ILE A 359 -25.49 -29.94 -51.79
N SER A 360 -24.97 -30.77 -52.70
CA SER A 360 -24.22 -31.98 -52.34
C SER A 360 -22.88 -31.65 -51.66
N GLU A 361 -22.13 -30.66 -52.14
CA GLU A 361 -20.87 -30.22 -51.53
C GLU A 361 -21.11 -29.56 -50.17
N ARG A 362 -22.15 -28.71 -50.03
CA ARG A 362 -22.51 -28.08 -48.74
C ARG A 362 -23.11 -29.08 -47.77
N LEU A 363 -23.90 -30.06 -48.21
CA LEU A 363 -24.37 -31.16 -47.36
C LEU A 363 -23.21 -32.06 -46.93
N ARG A 364 -22.23 -32.30 -47.81
CA ARG A 364 -20.99 -33.02 -47.47
C ARG A 364 -20.14 -32.24 -46.49
N GLU A 365 -19.99 -30.92 -46.66
CA GLU A 365 -19.27 -30.04 -45.75
C GLU A 365 -19.97 -29.92 -44.38
N ILE A 366 -21.31 -29.85 -44.37
CA ILE A 366 -22.13 -29.88 -43.14
C ILE A 366 -22.02 -31.24 -42.44
N SER A 367 -22.04 -32.34 -43.20
CA SER A 367 -21.89 -33.71 -42.68
C SER A 367 -20.51 -33.93 -42.04
N GLU A 368 -19.43 -33.48 -42.69
CA GLU A 368 -18.07 -33.59 -42.14
C GLU A 368 -17.89 -32.70 -40.89
N LYS A 369 -18.45 -31.49 -40.88
CA LYS A 369 -18.44 -30.62 -39.68
C LYS A 369 -19.25 -31.18 -38.51
N LEU A 370 -20.35 -31.90 -38.79
CA LEU A 370 -21.11 -32.64 -37.77
C LEU A 370 -20.33 -33.84 -37.21
N LYS A 371 -19.58 -34.57 -38.04
CA LYS A 371 -18.70 -35.67 -37.58
C LYS A 371 -17.56 -35.17 -36.71
N GLU A 372 -16.94 -34.03 -37.05
CA GLU A 372 -15.92 -33.35 -36.23
C GLU A 372 -16.48 -32.94 -34.85
N MET A 373 -17.68 -32.36 -34.80
CA MET A 373 -18.35 -32.05 -33.53
C MET A 373 -18.63 -33.29 -32.66
N CYS A 374 -19.04 -34.41 -33.26
CA CYS A 374 -19.26 -35.66 -32.53
C CYS A 374 -17.96 -36.26 -31.95
N LYS A 375 -16.78 -35.96 -32.53
CA LYS A 375 -15.49 -36.34 -31.95
C LYS A 375 -15.11 -35.46 -30.76
N TYR A 376 -15.35 -34.16 -30.84
CA TYR A 376 -15.00 -33.21 -29.78
C TYR A 376 -15.78 -33.44 -28.47
N TYR A 377 -17.06 -33.82 -28.58
CA TYR A 377 -17.91 -34.18 -27.43
C TYR A 377 -17.68 -35.58 -26.86
N ARG A 378 -16.78 -36.38 -27.45
CA ARG A 378 -16.43 -37.72 -26.95
C ARG A 378 -15.19 -37.71 -26.04
N VAL A 379 -14.54 -36.56 -25.89
CA VAL A 379 -13.27 -36.37 -25.16
C VAL A 379 -13.41 -35.39 -23.98
N LEU A 380 -14.60 -34.81 -23.79
CA LEU A 380 -15.08 -34.23 -22.53
C LEU A 380 -15.96 -35.26 -21.83
#